data_AF-A0A7L5Z542-F1
#
_entry.id   AF-A0A7L5Z542-F1
#
_cell.length_a   1.000
_cell.length_b   1.000
_cell.length_c   1.000
_cell.angle_alpha   90.00
_cell.angle_beta   90.00
_cell.angle_gamma   90.00
#
_symmetry.space_group_name_H-M   'P 1'
#
loop_
_entity.id
_entity.type
_entity.pdbx_description
1 polymer ?
#
loop_
_entity_poly.entity_id
_entity_poly.type
_entity_poly.pdbx_seq_one_letter_code
_entity_poly.pdbx_strand_id
1 'polypeptide(L)'
;MNIIFTVLFAFPIGFFIKKRDLAILTYLALDAILFTYQSVGVLLDWLSDNRPVAFGPAPTGFPISYSNSEYLGYGVINLVVIAVGIGLTVLGNYVAKRRAAKRTAVTVA
;
A
#
# COMPACT_ATOMS: atom_id res chain seq x y z
N MET A 1 -1.40 -4.80 7.42
CA MET A 1 -0.01 -4.29 7.42
C MET A 1 0.20 -3.19 6.38
N ASN A 2 -0.30 -3.36 5.14
CA ASN A 2 -0.11 -2.37 4.06
C ASN A 2 -0.72 -0.99 4.33
N ILE A 3 -1.85 -0.90 5.02
CA ILE A 3 -2.45 0.39 5.38
C ILE A 3 -1.49 1.17 6.30
N ILE A 4 -0.95 0.51 7.32
CA ILE A 4 0.01 1.11 8.26
C ILE A 4 1.26 1.56 7.49
N PHE A 5 1.81 0.70 6.65
CA PHE A 5 2.95 1.04 5.80
C PHE A 5 2.66 2.25 4.90
N THR A 6 1.52 2.26 4.22
CA THR A 6 1.11 3.33 3.31
C THR A 6 1.00 4.66 4.04
N VAL A 7 0.32 4.69 5.20
CA VAL A 7 0.14 5.91 5.99
C VAL A 7 1.48 6.46 6.50
N LEU A 8 2.38 5.57 6.96
CA LEU A 8 3.64 5.99 7.57
C LEU A 8 4.72 6.33 6.54
N PHE A 9 4.79 5.61 5.42
CA PHE A 9 5.97 5.65 4.53
C PHE A 9 5.70 6.19 3.14
N ALA A 10 4.47 6.16 2.62
CA ALA A 10 4.23 6.59 1.23
C ALA A 10 4.63 8.06 1.01
N PHE A 11 4.24 8.96 1.91
CA PHE A 11 4.63 10.38 1.83
C PHE A 11 6.14 10.60 2.07
N PRO A 12 6.77 10.06 3.13
CA PRO A 12 8.22 10.18 3.32
C PRO A 12 9.04 9.67 2.14
N ILE A 13 8.69 8.52 1.55
CA ILE A 13 9.37 7.98 0.37
C ILE A 13 9.36 9.02 -0.76
N GLY A 14 8.20 9.60 -1.04
CA GLY A 14 8.05 10.69 -2.00
C GLY A 14 8.89 11.92 -1.67
N PHE A 15 8.90 12.29 -0.39
CA PHE A 15 9.59 13.48 0.10
C PHE A 15 11.11 13.38 0.00
N PHE A 16 11.70 12.22 0.35
CA PHE A 16 13.15 12.04 0.36
C PHE A 16 13.72 11.63 -1.00
N ILE A 17 12.98 10.86 -1.81
CA ILE A 17 13.43 10.42 -3.14
C ILE A 17 13.11 11.50 -4.18
N LYS A 18 14.15 12.18 -4.68
CA LYS A 18 14.02 13.34 -5.58
C LYS A 18 13.39 13.00 -6.94
N LYS A 19 13.70 11.82 -7.50
CA LYS A 19 13.16 11.36 -8.79
C LYS A 19 11.79 10.74 -8.56
N ARG A 20 10.74 11.32 -9.17
CA ARG A 20 9.34 10.90 -8.98
C ARG A 20 9.15 9.43 -9.32
N ASP A 21 9.65 9.00 -10.47
CA ASP A 21 9.43 7.63 -10.96
C ASP A 21 10.14 6.61 -10.07
N LEU A 22 11.34 6.95 -9.59
CA LEU A 22 12.06 6.13 -8.63
C LEU A 22 11.31 6.07 -7.29
N ALA A 23 10.73 7.18 -6.82
CA ALA A 23 9.96 7.20 -5.57
C ALA A 23 8.72 6.30 -5.64
N ILE A 24 7.98 6.38 -6.76
CA ILE A 24 6.81 5.53 -7.02
C ILE A 24 7.24 4.06 -7.11
N LEU A 25 8.31 3.76 -7.86
CA LEU A 25 8.84 2.40 -7.98
C LEU A 25 9.28 1.84 -6.63
N THR A 26 9.96 2.63 -5.80
CA THR A 26 10.35 2.23 -4.45
C THR A 26 9.14 1.95 -3.57
N TYR A 27 8.12 2.81 -3.59
CA TYR A 27 6.88 2.57 -2.85
C TYR A 27 6.21 1.26 -3.30
N LEU A 28 6.01 1.08 -4.61
CA LEU A 28 5.36 -0.12 -5.16
C LEU A 28 6.14 -1.41 -4.89
N ALA A 29 7.48 -1.37 -4.96
CA ALA A 29 8.31 -2.53 -4.67
C ALA A 29 8.19 -2.98 -3.20
N LEU A 30 8.20 -2.01 -2.27
CA LEU A 30 8.01 -2.29 -0.85
C LEU A 30 6.59 -2.76 -0.54
N ASP A 31 5.58 -2.10 -1.12
CA ASP A 31 4.18 -2.47 -0.97
C ASP A 31 3.91 -3.90 -1.48
N ALA A 32 4.49 -4.29 -2.62
CA ALA A 32 4.35 -5.65 -3.16
C ALA A 32 4.92 -6.74 -2.23
N ILE A 33 6.07 -6.49 -1.59
CA ILE A 33 6.68 -7.42 -0.62
C ILE A 33 5.76 -7.58 0.61
N LEU A 34 5.29 -6.45 1.14
CA LEU A 34 4.44 -6.42 2.34
C LEU A 34 3.05 -7.01 2.05
N PHE A 35 2.51 -6.77 0.86
CA PHE A 35 1.30 -7.40 0.35
C PHE A 35 1.44 -8.91 0.27
N THR A 36 2.53 -9.41 -0.30
CA THR A 36 2.77 -10.86 -0.36
C THR A 36 2.75 -11.50 1.03
N TYR A 37 3.45 -10.91 2.00
CA TYR A 37 3.45 -11.40 3.38
C TYR A 37 2.07 -11.32 4.03
N GLN A 38 1.36 -10.19 3.85
CA GLN A 38 0.02 -10.00 4.37
C GLN A 38 -0.99 -10.99 3.75
N SER A 39 -0.91 -11.28 2.46
CA SER A 39 -1.81 -12.23 1.79
C SER A 39 -1.68 -13.63 2.36
N VAL A 40 -0.46 -14.08 2.65
CA VAL A 40 -0.24 -15.36 3.34
C VAL A 40 -0.88 -15.34 4.73
N GLY A 41 -0.70 -14.28 5.51
CA GLY A 41 -1.33 -14.15 6.83
C GLY A 41 -2.85 -14.21 6.77
N VAL A 42 -3.47 -13.43 5.87
CA VAL A 42 -4.93 -13.42 5.66
C VAL A 42 -5.44 -14.80 5.25
N LEU A 43 -4.71 -15.51 4.39
CA LEU A 43 -5.05 -16.87 3.98
C LEU A 43 -4.99 -17.84 5.16
N LEU A 44 -3.91 -17.81 5.94
CA LEU A 44 -3.73 -18.70 7.10
C LEU A 44 -4.77 -18.42 8.20
N ASP A 45 -5.11 -17.15 8.44
CA ASP A 45 -6.16 -16.77 9.40
C ASP A 45 -7.53 -17.28 8.95
N TRP A 46 -7.83 -17.13 7.66
CA TRP A 46 -9.08 -17.66 7.10
C TRP A 46 -9.15 -19.19 7.16
N LEU A 47 -8.05 -19.90 6.86
CA LEU A 47 -7.98 -21.36 6.96
C LEU A 47 -8.09 -21.86 8.41
N SER A 48 -7.70 -21.05 9.39
CA SER A 48 -7.73 -21.40 10.81
C SER A 48 -9.04 -21.01 11.52
N ASP A 49 -10.03 -20.49 10.79
CA ASP A 49 -11.29 -19.93 11.33
C ASP A 49 -11.07 -18.80 12.37
N ASN A 50 -9.95 -18.07 12.24
CA ASN A 50 -9.68 -16.90 13.08
C ASN A 50 -10.60 -15.75 12.66
N ARG A 51 -11.41 -15.25 13.59
CA ARG A 51 -12.26 -14.08 13.33
C ARG A 51 -11.47 -12.78 13.37
N PRO A 52 -11.75 -11.81 12.48
CA PRO A 52 -12.76 -11.84 11.42
C PRO A 52 -12.32 -12.67 10.20
N VAL A 53 -13.21 -13.52 9.69
CA VAL A 53 -12.94 -14.35 8.50
C VAL A 53 -12.91 -13.49 7.23
N ALA A 54 -11.98 -13.77 6.31
CA ALA A 54 -11.66 -12.88 5.20
C ALA A 54 -12.36 -13.19 3.86
N PHE A 55 -12.77 -14.44 3.63
CA PHE A 55 -13.32 -14.90 2.34
C PHE A 55 -14.57 -15.77 2.54
N GLY A 56 -15.41 -15.41 3.49
CA GLY A 56 -16.57 -16.17 3.95
C GLY A 56 -16.20 -17.16 5.06
N PRO A 57 -17.09 -18.11 5.40
CA PRO A 57 -16.81 -19.14 6.40
C PRO A 57 -15.51 -19.88 6.09
N ALA A 58 -14.77 -20.25 7.13
CA ALA A 58 -13.56 -21.06 6.97
C ALA A 58 -13.90 -22.39 6.27
N PRO A 59 -13.01 -22.88 5.38
CA PRO A 59 -13.26 -24.11 4.66
C PRO A 59 -13.23 -25.32 5.59
N THR A 60 -14.21 -26.20 5.44
CA THR A 60 -14.33 -27.45 6.24
C THR A 60 -13.81 -28.69 5.51
N GLY A 61 -13.38 -28.54 4.26
CA GLY A 61 -12.88 -29.61 3.42
C GLY A 61 -12.53 -29.12 2.02
N PHE A 62 -12.11 -30.05 1.17
CA PHE A 62 -11.86 -29.80 -0.25
C PHE A 62 -13.00 -30.36 -1.11
N PRO A 63 -13.45 -29.64 -2.16
CA PRO A 63 -12.94 -28.36 -2.64
C PRO A 63 -13.32 -27.17 -1.74
N ILE A 64 -12.46 -26.14 -1.74
CA ILE A 64 -12.63 -24.94 -0.93
C ILE A 64 -13.81 -24.10 -1.46
N SER A 65 -14.75 -23.77 -0.57
CA SER A 65 -15.82 -22.80 -0.82
C SER A 65 -15.43 -21.44 -0.24
N TYR A 66 -15.53 -20.38 -1.05
CA TYR A 66 -15.22 -19.01 -0.64
C TYR A 66 -16.25 -18.02 -1.22
N SER A 67 -16.36 -16.85 -0.59
CA SER A 67 -17.24 -15.77 -1.02
C SER A 67 -16.60 -14.93 -2.12
N ASN A 68 -17.16 -15.00 -3.34
CA ASN A 68 -16.69 -14.20 -4.48
C ASN A 68 -16.77 -12.69 -4.23
N SER A 69 -17.82 -12.21 -3.56
CA SER A 69 -17.98 -10.78 -3.26
C SER A 69 -16.94 -10.27 -2.27
N GLU A 70 -16.59 -11.08 -1.26
CA GLU A 70 -15.56 -10.71 -0.29
C GLU A 70 -14.16 -10.77 -0.90
N TYR A 71 -13.89 -11.77 -1.74
CA TYR A 71 -12.65 -11.85 -2.51
C TYR A 71 -12.45 -10.64 -3.42
N LEU A 72 -13.49 -10.25 -4.19
CA LEU A 72 -13.45 -9.04 -5.02
C LEU A 72 -13.34 -7.77 -4.17
N GLY A 73 -14.05 -7.69 -3.05
CA GLY A 73 -13.95 -6.58 -2.11
C GLY A 73 -12.54 -6.40 -1.56
N TYR A 74 -11.88 -7.50 -1.19
CA TYR A 74 -10.47 -7.49 -0.79
C TYR A 74 -9.57 -6.94 -1.91
N GLY A 75 -9.76 -7.39 -3.15
CA GLY A 75 -9.03 -6.86 -4.30
C GLY A 75 -9.21 -5.35 -4.50
N VAL A 76 -10.46 -4.87 -4.46
CA VAL A 76 -10.80 -3.45 -4.62
C VAL A 76 -10.16 -2.60 -3.52
N ILE A 77 -10.24 -3.04 -2.25
CA ILE A 77 -9.63 -2.30 -1.13
C ILE A 77 -8.12 -2.16 -1.32
N ASN A 78 -7.43 -3.24 -1.75
CA ASN A 78 -5.99 -3.17 -1.99
C ASN A 78 -5.64 -2.23 -3.14
N LEU A 79 -6.42 -2.23 -4.23
CA LEU A 79 -6.23 -1.26 -5.32
C LEU A 79 -6.38 0.20 -4.84
N VAL A 80 -7.37 0.46 -3.97
CA VAL A 80 -7.55 1.79 -3.37
C VAL A 80 -6.34 2.16 -2.51
N VAL A 81 -5.84 1.24 -1.68
CA VAL A 81 -4.65 1.47 -0.84
C VAL A 81 -3.43 1.82 -1.70
N ILE A 82 -3.18 1.06 -2.77
CA ILE A 82 -2.10 1.31 -3.72
C ILE A 82 -2.25 2.70 -4.35
N ALA A 83 -3.46 3.04 -4.83
CA ALA A 83 -3.73 4.34 -5.45
C ALA A 83 -3.48 5.50 -4.49
N VAL A 84 -3.95 5.37 -3.24
CA VAL A 84 -3.71 6.36 -2.17
C VAL A 84 -2.22 6.50 -1.88
N GLY A 85 -1.50 5.39 -1.78
CA GLY A 85 -0.06 5.42 -1.53
C GLY A 85 0.73 6.07 -2.66
N ILE A 86 0.44 5.76 -3.92
CA ILE A 86 1.02 6.46 -5.07
C ILE A 86 0.73 7.97 -4.97
N GLY A 87 -0.51 8.34 -4.65
CA GLY A 87 -0.90 9.74 -4.47
C GLY A 87 -0.08 10.45 -3.39
N LEU A 88 0.09 9.82 -2.23
CA LEU A 88 0.91 10.33 -1.12
C LEU A 88 2.39 10.45 -1.51
N THR A 89 2.94 9.48 -2.23
CA THR A 89 4.32 9.53 -2.74
C THR A 89 4.51 10.67 -3.75
N VAL A 90 3.57 10.86 -4.67
CA VAL A 90 3.60 12.00 -5.61
C VAL A 90 3.52 13.33 -4.86
N LEU A 91 2.64 13.41 -3.85
CA LEU A 91 2.50 14.61 -3.02
C LEU A 91 3.79 14.92 -2.24
N GLY A 92 4.43 13.92 -1.64
CA GLY A 92 5.72 14.08 -0.96
C GLY A 92 6.79 14.64 -1.90
N ASN A 93 6.89 14.10 -3.12
CA ASN A 93 7.86 14.56 -4.12
C ASN A 93 7.59 16.00 -4.56
N TYR A 94 6.32 16.36 -4.75
CA TYR A 94 5.90 17.71 -5.07
C TYR A 94 6.29 18.71 -3.96
N VAL A 95 6.00 18.38 -2.70
CA VAL A 95 6.36 19.22 -1.54
C VAL A 95 7.87 19.42 -1.43
N ALA A 96 8.67 18.35 -1.64
CA ALA A 96 10.13 18.43 -1.63
C ALA A 96 10.67 19.37 -2.71
N LYS A 97 10.17 19.25 -3.95
CA LYS A 97 10.54 20.14 -5.07
C LYS A 97 10.17 21.59 -4.80
N ARG A 98 8.96 21.83 -4.29
CA ARG A 98 8.50 23.19 -3.93
C ARG A 98 9.39 23.82 -2.85
N ARG A 99 9.81 23.05 -1.85
CA ARG A 99 10.74 23.52 -0.80
C ARG A 99 12.14 23.82 -1.36
N ALA A 100 12.65 22.98 -2.27
CA ALA A 100 13.93 23.22 -2.91
C ALA A 100 13.93 24.51 -3.75
N ALA A 101 12.89 24.73 -4.57
CA ALA A 101 12.76 25.93 -5.39
C ALA A 101 12.70 27.22 -4.55
N LYS A 102 11.97 27.19 -3.41
CA LYS A 102 11.93 28.32 -2.48
C LYS A 102 13.30 28.65 -1.88
N ARG A 103 14.10 27.63 -1.53
CA ARG A 103 15.47 27.84 -1.01
C ARG A 103 16.38 28.47 -2.05
N THR A 104 16.32 27.99 -3.30
CA THR A 104 17.10 28.57 -4.40
C THR A 104 16.74 30.04 -4.64
N ALA A 105 15.47 30.41 -4.59
CA ALA A 105 15.04 31.80 -4.77
C ALA A 105 15.58 32.75 -3.68
N VAL A 106 15.72 32.28 -2.44
CA VAL A 106 16.29 33.08 -1.32
C VAL A 106 17.80 33.25 -1.46
N THR A 107 18.53 32.30 -2.04
CA THR A 107 19.99 32.40 -2.23
C THR A 107 20.39 33.35 -3.36
N VAL A 108 19.47 33.66 -4.29
CA VAL A 108 19.75 34.51 -5.46
C VAL A 108 19.34 35.98 -5.23
N ALA A 109 18.60 36.27 -4.15
CA ALA A 109 18.21 37.61 -3.73
C ALA A 109 19.20 38.19 -2.70
#